data_AF-A0A7G8EMP1-F1
#
_entry.id   AF-A0A7G8EMP1-F1
#
_cell.length_a   1.000
_cell.length_b   1.000
_cell.length_c   1.000
_cell.angle_alpha   90.00
_cell.angle_beta   90.00
_cell.angle_gamma   90.00
#
_symmetry.space_group_name_H-M   'P 1'
#
loop_
_entity.id
_entity.type
_entity.pdbx_description
1 polymer ?
#
loop_
_entity_poly.entity_id
_entity_poly.type
_entity_poly.pdbx_seq_one_letter_code
_entity_poly.pdbx_strand_id
1 'polypeptide(L)'
;MGQKPCGDAMPFVTPSERLGELPTMNPLKAAETVRTFSAVIERCADTGLLVGYVPGFPGAHSQGETLDELQVNLQEVITMLLEDGEPAPGSDFVGLQQIVVPA
;
A
#
# COMPACT_ATOMS: atom_id res chain seq x y z
N MET A 1 -7.65 2.48 18.15
CA MET A 1 -8.70 2.44 17.09
C MET A 1 -8.77 3.83 16.49
N GLY A 2 -7.86 4.15 15.56
CA GLY A 2 -7.87 5.43 14.85
C GLY A 2 -8.21 5.13 13.41
N GLN A 3 -9.46 5.35 13.00
CA GLN A 3 -9.75 5.53 11.58
C GLN A 3 -8.92 6.76 11.17
N LYS A 4 -7.92 6.56 10.30
CA LYS A 4 -7.14 7.69 9.79
C LYS A 4 -8.11 8.61 9.04
N PRO A 5 -8.13 9.92 9.32
CA PRO A 5 -9.08 10.84 8.71
C PRO A 5 -8.88 10.88 7.18
N CYS A 6 -9.97 11.07 6.44
CA CYS A 6 -10.01 11.18 4.98
C CYS A 6 -9.33 12.46 4.43
N GLY A 7 -8.20 12.90 4.98
CA GLY A 7 -7.68 14.22 4.63
C GLY A 7 -6.19 14.48 4.84
N ASP A 8 -5.45 13.59 5.50
CA ASP A 8 -4.03 13.83 5.72
C ASP A 8 -3.21 13.26 4.55
N ALA A 9 -3.23 13.97 3.42
CA ALA A 9 -2.26 13.79 2.35
C ALA A 9 -0.86 14.05 2.94
N MET A 10 -0.10 12.98 3.18
CA MET A 10 1.30 13.07 3.58
C MET A 10 2.14 13.57 2.39
N PRO A 11 3.17 14.40 2.63
CA PRO A 11 3.92 15.06 1.56
C PRO A 11 4.70 14.06 0.71
N PHE A 12 4.71 14.32 -0.61
CA PHE A 12 5.44 13.58 -1.63
C PHE A 12 6.95 13.56 -1.31
N VAL A 13 7.54 12.39 -1.14
CA VAL A 13 8.99 12.22 -0.95
C VAL A 13 9.68 12.06 -2.31
N THR A 14 10.66 12.90 -2.61
CA THR A 14 11.52 12.79 -3.80
C THR A 14 12.88 12.23 -3.40
N PRO A 15 13.36 11.10 -3.97
CA PRO A 15 14.71 10.62 -3.67
C PRO A 15 15.76 11.24 -4.60
N SER A 16 16.83 11.79 -4.01
CA SER A 16 18.06 12.25 -4.67
C SER A 16 19.25 11.45 -4.11
N GLU A 17 19.83 10.64 -5.00
CA GLU A 17 21.23 10.17 -5.08
C GLU A 17 21.89 9.42 -3.89
N ARG A 18 22.19 8.12 -4.06
CA ARG A 18 23.58 7.59 -4.03
C ARG A 18 23.71 6.13 -4.51
N LEU A 19 24.66 5.90 -5.43
CA LEU A 19 25.07 4.60 -5.98
C LEU A 19 26.05 3.84 -5.06
N GLY A 20 25.91 2.52 -4.97
CA GLY A 20 26.86 1.58 -4.37
C GLY A 20 26.63 0.15 -4.90
N GLU A 21 27.72 -0.61 -5.10
CA GLU A 21 27.87 -1.77 -6.01
C GLU A 21 27.01 -3.03 -5.70
N LEU A 22 26.55 -3.73 -6.74
CA LEU A 22 25.78 -4.99 -6.64
C LEU A 22 26.70 -6.23 -6.69
N PRO A 23 26.58 -7.21 -5.76
CA PRO A 23 27.27 -8.49 -5.86
C PRO A 23 26.57 -9.45 -6.84
N THR A 24 27.34 -10.39 -7.37
CA THR A 24 27.00 -11.36 -8.43
C THR A 24 25.74 -12.20 -8.16
N MET A 25 24.85 -12.27 -9.16
CA MET A 25 23.53 -12.90 -9.09
C MET A 25 23.56 -14.40 -9.47
N ASN A 26 22.88 -15.23 -8.68
CA ASN A 26 22.62 -16.65 -8.92
C ASN A 26 21.39 -16.82 -9.86
N PRO A 27 21.44 -17.67 -10.92
CA PRO A 27 20.36 -17.81 -11.91
C PRO A 27 19.03 -18.39 -11.40
N LEU A 28 18.98 -18.94 -10.16
CA LEU A 28 17.70 -19.30 -9.52
C LEU A 28 17.01 -18.14 -8.77
N LYS A 29 17.66 -16.97 -8.65
CA LYS A 29 17.11 -15.76 -8.01
C LYS A 29 16.39 -14.84 -9.01
N ALA A 30 15.94 -15.39 -10.13
CA ALA A 30 15.35 -14.65 -11.25
C ALA A 30 13.93 -15.12 -11.61
N ALA A 31 13.29 -15.92 -10.74
CA ALA A 31 11.85 -15.75 -10.62
C ALA A 31 11.69 -14.35 -10.02
N GLU A 32 11.30 -13.36 -10.83
CA GLU A 32 10.84 -12.08 -10.31
C GLU A 32 9.97 -12.36 -9.09
N THR A 33 10.35 -11.84 -7.93
CA THR A 33 9.61 -12.08 -6.70
C THR A 33 8.27 -11.36 -6.82
N VAL A 34 7.29 -12.01 -7.45
CA VAL A 34 5.92 -11.51 -7.52
C VAL A 34 5.40 -11.50 -6.10
N ARG A 35 5.25 -10.30 -5.54
CA ARG A 35 4.68 -10.07 -4.21
C ARG A 35 3.23 -9.63 -4.41
N THR A 36 2.32 -10.29 -3.71
CA THR A 36 0.90 -9.96 -3.74
C THR A 36 0.51 -9.33 -2.41
N PHE A 37 -0.12 -8.16 -2.47
CA PHE A 37 -0.65 -7.47 -1.31
C PHE A 37 -2.17 -7.32 -1.44
N SER A 38 -2.89 -7.49 -0.34
CA SER A 38 -4.33 -7.22 -0.29
C SER A 38 -4.56 -5.79 0.20
N ALA A 39 -5.29 -5.00 -0.58
CA ALA A 39 -5.72 -3.67 -0.18
C ALA A 39 -7.19 -3.69 0.27
N VAL A 40 -7.49 -2.95 1.34
CA VAL A 40 -8.86 -2.60 1.73
C VAL A 40 -9.17 -1.27 1.06
N ILE A 41 -10.31 -1.20 0.37
CA ILE A 41 -10.74 -0.02 -0.39
C ILE A 41 -12.08 0.46 0.15
N GLU A 42 -12.15 1.74 0.45
CA GLU A 42 -13.34 2.43 0.94
C GLU A 42 -13.62 3.66 0.07
N ARG A 43 -14.87 4.12 0.05
CA ARG A 43 -15.21 5.42 -0.56
C ARG A 43 -15.29 6.46 0.54
N CYS A 44 -14.55 7.54 0.38
CA CYS A 44 -14.64 8.66 1.30
C CYS A 44 -15.95 9.44 1.12
N ALA A 45 -16.65 9.70 2.22
CA ALA A 45 -17.89 10.46 2.20
C ALA A 45 -17.69 11.95 1.88
N ASP A 46 -16.55 12.54 2.25
CA ASP A 46 -16.29 13.98 2.09
C ASP A 46 -15.81 14.33 0.68
N THR A 47 -14.89 13.53 0.12
CA THR A 47 -14.26 13.80 -1.18
C THR A 47 -14.87 13.00 -2.33
N GLY A 48 -15.60 11.92 -2.03
CA GLY A 48 -16.12 10.98 -3.03
C GLY A 48 -15.07 10.05 -3.64
N LEU A 49 -13.78 10.26 -3.34
CA LEU A 49 -12.67 9.44 -3.83
C LEU A 49 -12.66 8.06 -3.20
N LEU A 50 -12.08 7.09 -3.92
CA LEU A 50 -11.70 5.81 -3.37
C LEU A 50 -10.40 5.99 -2.58
N VAL A 51 -10.35 5.43 -1.38
CA VAL A 51 -9.18 5.42 -0.50
C VAL A 51 -8.83 3.97 -0.24
N GLY A 52 -7.58 3.61 -0.50
CA GLY A 52 -7.06 2.25 -0.32
C GLY A 52 -5.90 2.21 0.67
N TYR A 53 -5.79 1.12 1.44
CA TYR A 53 -4.62 0.84 2.26
C TYR A 53 -4.31 -0.65 2.34
N VAL A 54 -3.05 -1.01 2.58
CA VAL A 54 -2.61 -2.40 2.80
C VAL A 54 -2.50 -2.66 4.31
N PRO A 55 -3.35 -3.53 4.90
CA PRO A 55 -3.27 -3.85 6.32
C PRO A 55 -1.92 -4.47 6.67
N GLY A 56 -1.37 -4.09 7.84
CA GLY A 56 -0.04 -4.55 8.25
C GLY A 56 1.11 -3.89 7.51
N PHE A 57 0.87 -2.99 6.55
CA PHE A 57 1.93 -2.27 5.84
C PHE A 57 1.82 -0.76 6.15
N PRO A 58 2.50 -0.27 7.21
CA PRO A 58 2.51 1.13 7.56
C PRO A 58 2.97 2.00 6.38
N GLY A 59 2.18 3.02 6.03
CA GLY A 59 2.51 3.92 4.92
C GLY A 59 1.96 3.49 3.57
N ALA A 60 1.54 2.24 3.37
CA ALA A 60 0.93 1.79 2.12
C ALA A 60 -0.55 2.19 2.05
N HIS A 61 -0.79 3.46 1.72
CA HIS A 61 -2.12 4.04 1.54
C HIS A 61 -2.10 4.98 0.34
N SER A 62 -3.22 5.07 -0.38
CA SER A 62 -3.38 5.97 -1.51
C SER A 62 -4.85 6.26 -1.78
N GLN A 63 -5.12 7.12 -2.76
CA GLN A 63 -6.47 7.50 -3.19
C GLN A 63 -6.57 7.57 -4.71
N GLY A 64 -7.79 7.50 -5.26
CA GLY A 64 -8.06 7.66 -6.69
C GLY A 64 -9.55 7.86 -6.99
N GLU A 65 -9.87 8.41 -8.15
CA GLU A 65 -11.25 8.57 -8.61
C GLU A 65 -11.86 7.22 -9.04
N THR A 66 -11.02 6.33 -9.56
CA THR A 66 -11.37 5.00 -10.07
C THR A 66 -10.55 3.88 -9.42
N LEU A 67 -11.00 2.63 -9.53
CA LEU A 67 -10.25 1.48 -9.02
C LEU A 67 -8.91 1.31 -9.74
N ASP A 68 -8.86 1.57 -11.04
CA ASP A 68 -7.63 1.46 -11.85
C ASP A 68 -6.60 2.51 -11.42
N GLU A 69 -7.03 3.76 -11.22
CA GLU A 69 -6.16 4.83 -10.72
C GLU A 69 -5.64 4.50 -9.31
N LEU A 70 -6.54 4.08 -8.41
CA LEU A 70 -6.15 3.69 -7.06
C LEU A 70 -5.16 2.52 -7.07
N GLN A 71 -5.34 1.55 -7.97
CA GLN A 71 -4.43 0.42 -8.13
C GLN A 71 -3.03 0.89 -8.53
N VAL A 72 -2.92 1.76 -9.54
CA VAL A 72 -1.63 2.33 -9.98
C VAL A 72 -0.98 3.09 -8.84
N ASN A 73 -1.72 3.97 -8.16
CA ASN A 73 -1.16 4.77 -7.08
C ASN A 73 -0.71 3.91 -5.89
N LEU A 74 -1.43 2.83 -5.57
CA LEU A 74 -1.01 1.88 -4.54
C LEU A 74 0.25 1.12 -4.95
N GLN A 75 0.38 0.71 -6.22
CA GLN A 75 1.58 0.03 -6.71
C GLN A 75 2.82 0.91 -6.59
N GLU A 76 2.71 2.20 -6.92
CA GLU A 76 3.81 3.16 -6.79
C GLU A 76 4.25 3.30 -5.33
N VAL A 77 3.30 3.57 -4.41
CA VAL A 77 3.61 3.73 -2.98
C VAL A 77 4.21 2.45 -2.38
N ILE A 78 3.66 1.28 -2.70
CA ILE A 78 4.17 -0.01 -2.23
C ILE A 78 5.59 -0.25 -2.76
N THR A 79 5.85 0.04 -4.03
CA THR A 79 7.17 -0.11 -4.63
C THR A 79 8.19 0.75 -3.92
N MET A 80 7.88 2.03 -3.70
CA MET A 80 8.75 2.97 -2.99
C MET A 80 9.06 2.49 -1.56
N LEU A 81 8.05 2.04 -0.82
CA LEU A 81 8.27 1.58 0.56
C LEU A 81 9.11 0.31 0.63
N LEU A 82 9.04 -0.57 -0.39
CA LEU A 82 9.83 -1.79 -0.44
C LEU A 82 11.29 -1.54 -0.81
N GLU A 83 11.62 -0.39 -1.40
CA GLU A 83 13.00 0.05 -1.63
C GLU A 83 13.72 0.37 -0.30
N ASP A 84 12.98 0.90 0.68
CA ASP A 84 13.49 1.21 2.02
C ASP A 84 13.63 -0.03 2.94
N GLY A 85 13.05 -1.17 2.55
CA GLY A 85 13.14 -2.45 3.24
C GLY A 85 11.79 -3.16 3.43
N GLU A 86 11.82 -4.35 4.02
CA GLU A 86 10.58 -5.09 4.32
C GLU A 86 9.89 -4.46 5.55
N PRO A 87 8.62 -4.03 5.43
CA PRO A 87 7.88 -3.49 6.57
C PRO A 87 7.66 -4.60 7.60
N ALA A 88 7.87 -4.30 8.88
CA ALA A 88 7.47 -5.21 9.95
C ALA A 88 5.94 -5.16 10.09
N PRO A 89 5.21 -6.27 9.83
CA PRO A 89 3.76 -6.23 9.86
C PRO A 89 3.26 -6.04 11.29
N GLY A 90 2.50 -4.96 11.50
CA GLY A 90 1.86 -4.69 12.80
C GLY A 90 0.59 -5.53 13.05
N SER A 91 0.06 -6.15 12.00
CA SER A 91 -1.17 -6.96 12.03
C SER A 91 -1.33 -7.76 10.73
N ASP A 92 -1.90 -8.96 10.79
CA ASP A 92 -2.23 -9.74 9.59
C ASP A 92 -3.63 -9.43 9.07
N PHE A 93 -3.79 -9.36 7.75
CA PHE A 93 -5.11 -9.31 7.13
C PHE A 93 -5.76 -10.70 7.17
N VAL A 94 -6.88 -10.82 7.90
CA VAL A 94 -7.61 -12.10 8.05
C VAL A 94 -8.77 -12.21 7.05
N GLY A 95 -9.43 -11.09 6.71
CA GLY A 95 -10.54 -11.06 5.76
C GLY A 95 -11.57 -9.97 6.05
N LEU A 96 -12.64 -9.95 5.27
CA LEU A 96 -13.81 -9.11 5.48
C LEU A 96 -14.99 -10.00 5.87
N GLN A 97 -15.79 -9.55 6.84
CA GLN A 97 -17.01 -10.24 7.23
C GLN A 97 -18.18 -9.24 7.29
N GLN A 98 -19.21 -9.49 6.49
CA GLN A 98 -20.46 -8.74 6.60
C GLN A 98 -21.25 -9.27 7.80
N ILE A 99 -21.52 -8.39 8.77
CA ILE A 99 -22.33 -8.69 9.96
C ILE A 99 -23.68 -8.01 9.79
N VAL A 100 -24.77 -8.78 9.92
CA VAL A 100 -26.14 -8.28 9.84
C VAL A 100 -26.67 -8.06 11.26
N VAL A 101 -27.19 -6.87 11.53
CA VAL A 101 -27.83 -6.52 12.81
C VAL A 101 -29.31 -6.14 12.59
N PRO A 102 -30.20 -6.39 13.56
CA PRO A 102 -31.56 -5.86 13.52
C PRO A 102 -31.57 -4.33 13.48
N ALA A 103 -32.53 -3.75 12.76
CA ALA A 103 -32.73 -2.31 12.67
C ALA A 103 -33.41 -1.73 13.93
#